data_AF-A0A074YVC6-F1
#
_entry.id   AF-A0A074YVC6-F1
#
_cell.length_a   1.000
_cell.length_b   1.000
_cell.length_c   1.000
_cell.angle_alpha   90.00
_cell.angle_beta   90.00
_cell.angle_gamma   90.00
#
_symmetry.space_group_name_H-M   'P 1'
#
loop_
_entity.id
_entity.type
_entity.pdbx_description
1 polymer ?
#
loop_
_entity_poly.entity_id
_entity_poly.type
_entity_poly.pdbx_seq_one_letter_code
_entity_poly.pdbx_strand_id
1 'polypeptide(L)'
;MDYRTHSACLLWPPYPTLPVIINSRVICVLIQADVFHAYQLVRKNNVPAKNIITFAYDDIASNPKNPFKGKVFHDYEHRDVYNGVEIDYRGK
;
A
#
# COMPACT_ATOMS: atom_id res chain seq x y z
N MET A 1 -11.59 19.14 -14.14
CA MET A 1 -10.28 19.00 -13.46
C MET A 1 -9.95 17.52 -13.44
N ASP A 2 -9.87 16.86 -14.60
CA ASP A 2 -8.73 16.73 -15.52
C ASP A 2 -7.52 16.05 -14.87
N TYR A 3 -7.49 14.72 -15.01
CA TYR A 3 -6.45 13.82 -14.55
C TYR A 3 -5.40 13.72 -15.65
N ARG A 4 -4.46 14.67 -15.70
CA ARG A 4 -3.31 14.60 -16.61
C ARG A 4 -2.09 15.30 -16.03
N THR A 5 -1.23 14.51 -15.38
CA THR A 5 0.18 14.85 -15.13
C THR A 5 0.96 13.55 -15.37
N HIS A 6 1.27 13.23 -16.63
CA HIS A 6 2.57 13.45 -17.23
C HIS A 6 3.73 13.00 -16.32
N SER A 7 4.05 11.71 -16.41
CA SER A 7 5.44 11.25 -16.26
C SER A 7 5.74 10.37 -17.47
N ALA A 8 6.19 11.02 -18.53
CA ALA A 8 6.61 10.39 -19.77
C ALA A 8 7.97 9.73 -19.57
N CYS A 9 8.10 8.47 -19.98
CA CYS A 9 9.36 7.95 -20.50
C CYS A 9 9.00 7.04 -21.68
N LEU A 10 8.70 7.69 -22.81
CA LEU A 10 8.53 7.08 -24.12
C LEU A 10 9.90 6.90 -24.75
N LEU A 11 10.53 5.74 -24.57
CA LEU A 11 11.57 5.20 -25.47
C LEU A 11 11.62 3.67 -25.32
N TRP A 12 10.99 2.90 -26.24
CA TRP A 12 11.70 1.95 -27.12
C TRP A 12 10.79 1.22 -28.14
N PRO A 13 11.27 0.95 -29.37
CA PRO A 13 10.66 0.11 -30.42
C PRO A 13 10.85 -1.42 -30.20
N PRO A 14 10.72 -2.26 -31.26
CA PRO A 14 9.77 -3.37 -31.39
C PRO A 14 10.28 -4.70 -30.79
N TYR A 15 9.71 -5.17 -29.69
CA TYR A 15 9.80 -6.59 -29.29
C TYR A 15 8.45 -7.09 -28.78
N PRO A 16 8.07 -8.35 -29.07
CA PRO A 16 6.80 -8.92 -28.65
C PRO A 16 6.97 -9.49 -27.25
N THR A 17 7.04 -8.64 -26.24
CA THR A 17 6.79 -9.06 -24.85
C THR A 17 5.43 -8.51 -24.47
N LEU A 18 4.49 -9.42 -24.17
CA LEU A 18 3.16 -9.06 -23.70
C LEU A 18 3.30 -8.03 -22.57
N PRO A 19 2.68 -6.84 -22.67
CA PRO A 19 2.75 -5.88 -21.58
C PRO A 19 1.99 -6.50 -20.41
N VAL A 20 2.71 -6.97 -19.40
CA VAL A 20 2.14 -7.18 -18.07
C VAL A 20 1.72 -5.79 -17.61
N ILE A 21 0.44 -5.46 -17.78
CA ILE A 21 -0.13 -4.23 -17.24
C ILE A 21 -0.17 -4.42 -15.72
N ILE A 22 0.96 -4.12 -15.07
CA ILE A 22 1.01 -3.88 -13.63
C ILE A 22 0.31 -2.55 -13.40
N ASN A 23 -1.01 -2.62 -13.29
CA ASN A 23 -1.84 -1.51 -12.89
C ASN A 23 -1.23 -0.95 -11.60
N SER A 24 -0.72 0.29 -11.66
CA SER A 24 0.08 0.90 -10.58
C SER A 24 -0.64 0.86 -9.22
N ARG A 25 -1.98 0.78 -9.22
CA ARG A 25 -2.79 0.58 -8.01
C ARG A 25 -2.62 -0.79 -7.36
N VAL A 26 -2.34 -1.86 -8.11
CA VAL A 26 -2.13 -3.22 -7.58
C VAL A 26 -0.79 -3.31 -6.86
N ILE A 27 0.26 -2.70 -7.40
CA ILE A 27 1.58 -2.64 -6.75
C ILE A 27 1.50 -1.88 -5.42
N CYS A 28 0.80 -0.73 -5.41
CA CYS A 28 0.70 0.09 -4.20
C CYS A 28 -0.04 -0.63 -3.06
N VAL A 29 -0.98 -1.55 -3.37
CA VAL A 29 -1.71 -2.31 -2.35
C VAL A 29 -0.80 -3.21 -1.53
N LEU A 30 0.12 -3.90 -2.19
CA LEU A 30 1.09 -4.77 -1.52
C LEU A 30 2.06 -3.94 -0.67
N ILE A 31 2.60 -2.85 -1.23
CA ILE A 31 3.56 -2.00 -0.51
C ILE A 31 2.98 -1.45 0.80
N GLN A 32 1.74 -1.00 0.80
CA GLN A 32 1.11 -0.51 2.03
C GLN A 32 0.80 -1.65 3.03
N ALA A 33 0.36 -2.82 2.54
CA ALA A 33 0.13 -3.98 3.40
C ALA A 33 1.43 -4.46 4.10
N ASP A 34 2.56 -4.43 3.38
CA ASP A 34 3.89 -4.75 3.92
C ASP A 34 4.30 -3.78 5.04
N VAL A 35 4.06 -2.47 4.87
CA VAL A 35 4.36 -1.45 5.88
C VAL A 35 3.57 -1.70 7.16
N PHE A 36 2.27 -1.98 7.03
CA PHE A 36 1.43 -2.31 8.19
C PHE A 36 1.86 -3.62 8.86
N HIS A 37 2.23 -4.63 8.08
CA HIS A 37 2.77 -5.87 8.62
C HIS A 37 4.08 -5.65 9.40
N ALA A 38 4.99 -4.84 8.85
CA ALA A 38 6.25 -4.47 9.50
C ALA A 38 5.99 -3.71 10.82
N TYR A 39 5.03 -2.79 10.85
CA TYR A 39 4.61 -2.10 12.08
C TYR A 39 4.20 -3.11 13.17
N GLN A 40 3.34 -4.08 12.83
CA GLN A 40 2.91 -5.12 13.78
C GLN A 40 4.08 -5.95 14.30
N LEU A 41 5.03 -6.31 13.43
CA LEU A 41 6.22 -7.07 13.82
C LEU A 41 7.10 -6.29 14.80
N VAL A 42 7.34 -5.01 14.52
CA VAL A 42 8.14 -4.12 15.37
C VAL A 42 7.46 -3.90 16.73
N ARG A 43 6.12 -3.74 16.74
CA ARG A 43 5.32 -3.68 17.98
C ARG A 43 5.39 -4.98 18.78
N LYS A 44 5.35 -6.14 18.13
CA LYS A 44 5.50 -7.46 18.76
C LYS A 44 6.87 -7.63 19.44
N ASN A 45 7.90 -6.96 18.92
CA ASN A 45 9.25 -6.94 19.50
C ASN A 45 9.45 -5.90 20.62
N ASN A 46 8.36 -5.42 21.25
CA ASN A 46 8.36 -4.46 22.36
C ASN A 46 8.86 -3.04 22.02
N VAL A 47 8.88 -2.65 20.74
CA VAL A 47 9.17 -1.26 20.38
C VAL A 47 7.91 -0.41 20.63
N PRO A 48 8.02 0.68 21.39
CA PRO A 48 6.87 1.54 21.68
C PRO A 48 6.45 2.31 20.41
N ALA A 49 5.14 2.49 20.20
CA ALA A 49 4.58 3.14 19.02
C ALA A 49 5.18 4.54 18.76
N LYS A 50 5.41 5.32 19.82
CA LYS A 50 6.06 6.64 19.76
C LYS A 50 7.45 6.68 19.10
N ASN A 51 8.12 5.53 18.98
CA ASN A 51 9.43 5.41 18.34
C ASN A 51 9.34 4.93 16.88
N ILE A 52 8.13 4.65 16.38
CA ILE A 52 7.88 4.13 15.04
C ILE A 52 7.19 5.25 14.28
N ILE A 53 7.84 5.76 13.22
CA ILE A 53 7.24 6.78 12.35
C ILE A 53 6.72 6.07 11.10
N THR A 54 5.40 6.11 10.90
CA THR A 54 4.75 5.40 9.78
C THR A 54 4.28 6.38 8.69
N PHE A 55 4.66 6.09 7.45
CA PHE A 55 4.24 6.83 6.26
C PHE A 55 3.36 5.93 5.38
N ALA A 56 2.12 6.35 5.12
CA ALA A 56 1.20 5.60 4.26
C ALA A 56 0.18 6.54 3.59
N TYR A 57 -0.30 6.21 2.39
CA TYR A 57 -1.39 6.97 1.75
C TYR A 57 -2.76 6.70 2.38
N ASP A 58 -2.93 5.54 3.03
CA ASP A 58 -4.12 5.18 3.79
C ASP A 58 -5.43 5.10 2.97
N ASP A 59 -5.31 4.83 1.67
CA ASP A 59 -6.42 4.80 0.71
C ASP A 59 -6.98 3.38 0.48
N ILE A 60 -6.31 2.33 0.97
CA ILE A 60 -6.69 0.93 0.74
C ILE A 60 -7.80 0.47 1.67
N ALA A 61 -7.71 0.79 2.97
CA ALA A 61 -8.67 0.33 3.97
C ALA A 61 -10.10 0.87 3.69
N SER A 62 -10.18 2.09 3.15
CA SER A 62 -11.44 2.78 2.80
C SER A 62 -11.87 2.57 1.35
N ASN A 63 -11.07 1.90 0.51
CA ASN A 63 -11.32 1.76 -0.92
C ASN A 63 -12.68 1.09 -1.21
N PRO A 64 -13.54 1.62 -2.09
CA PRO A 64 -14.82 1.00 -2.46
C PRO A 64 -14.66 -0.40 -3.06
N LYS A 65 -13.51 -0.72 -3.65
CA LYS A 65 -13.20 -2.05 -4.21
C LYS A 65 -12.75 -3.07 -3.16
N ASN A 66 -12.41 -2.65 -1.95
CA ASN A 66 -12.04 -3.57 -0.87
C ASN A 66 -13.31 -4.28 -0.34
N PRO A 67 -13.43 -5.61 -0.45
CA PRO A 67 -14.58 -6.34 0.08
C PRO A 67 -14.63 -6.32 1.62
N PHE A 68 -13.50 -6.10 2.28
CA PHE A 68 -13.38 -6.05 3.74
C PHE A 68 -13.07 -4.62 4.21
N LYS A 69 -14.11 -3.78 4.29
CA LYS A 69 -13.97 -2.37 4.67
C LYS A 69 -13.26 -2.21 6.02
N GLY A 70 -12.30 -1.31 6.07
CA GLY A 70 -11.55 -0.98 7.28
C GLY A 70 -10.50 -2.02 7.70
N LYS A 71 -10.26 -3.05 6.88
CA LYS A 71 -9.26 -4.09 7.13
C LYS A 71 -8.28 -4.18 5.98
N VAL A 72 -7.03 -4.49 6.30
CA VAL A 72 -5.97 -4.78 5.32
C VAL A 72 -5.31 -6.09 5.72
N PHE A 73 -5.07 -6.95 4.73
CA PHE A 73 -4.47 -8.26 4.91
C PHE A 73 -3.19 -8.36 4.09
N HIS A 74 -2.15 -8.93 4.69
CA HIS A 74 -0.87 -9.22 4.03
C HIS A 74 -0.69 -10.73 3.76
N ASP A 75 -1.46 -11.59 4.43
CA ASP A 75 -1.37 -13.05 4.32
C ASP A 75 -2.73 -13.70 3.98
N TYR A 76 -2.68 -14.98 3.55
CA TYR A 76 -3.87 -15.80 3.33
C TYR A 76 -4.56 -16.22 4.64
N GLU A 77 -3.91 -16.02 5.79
CA GLU A 77 -4.49 -16.26 7.12
C GLU A 77 -5.48 -15.17 7.52
N HIS A 78 -5.66 -14.14 6.68
CA HIS A 78 -6.58 -13.02 6.87
C HIS A 78 -6.37 -12.32 8.22
N ARG A 79 -5.11 -12.16 8.63
CA ARG A 79 -4.79 -11.34 9.80
C ARG A 79 -4.83 -9.86 9.43
N ASP A 80 -5.67 -9.13 10.14
CA ASP A 80 -5.79 -7.68 9.97
C ASP A 80 -4.51 -7.00 10.45
N VAL A 81 -3.73 -6.49 9.50
CA VAL A 81 -2.48 -5.78 9.78
C VAL A 81 -2.69 -4.28 10.01
N TYR A 82 -3.86 -3.75 9.63
CA TYR A 82 -4.18 -2.32 9.74
C TYR A 82 -4.62 -1.93 11.15
N ASN A 83 -5.26 -2.85 11.87
CA ASN A 83 -5.79 -2.56 13.19
C ASN A 83 -4.69 -2.09 14.17
N GLY A 84 -4.91 -0.93 14.79
CA GLY A 84 -4.00 -0.36 15.79
C GLY A 84 -2.71 0.24 15.23
N VAL A 85 -2.59 0.38 13.90
CA VAL A 85 -1.48 1.13 13.29
C VAL A 85 -1.70 2.63 13.47
N GLU A 86 -0.68 3.30 14.00
CA GLU A 86 -0.61 4.76 14.06
C GLU A 86 0.14 5.27 12.83
N ILE A 87 -0.56 6.07 12.00
CA ILE A 87 -0.01 6.65 10.77
C ILE A 87 0.28 8.13 11.01
N ASP A 88 1.55 8.48 11.12
CA ASP A 88 2.01 9.84 11.38
C ASP A 88 1.84 10.75 10.15
N TYR A 89 2.11 10.21 8.96
CA TYR A 89 2.06 10.97 7.71
C TYR A 89 1.16 10.27 6.70
N ARG A 90 0.02 10.92 6.42
CA ARG A 90 -0.94 10.50 5.40
C ARG A 90 -0.69 11.23 4.08
N GLY A 91 -0.71 10.48 2.98
CA GLY A 91 -0.70 11.08 1.64
C GLY A 91 -1.96 11.91 1.41
N LYS A 92 -1.82 13.04 0.71
CA LYS A 92 -2.94 13.90 0.28
C LYS A 92 -3.28 13.66 -1.18
#